data_AF-A0A2V9QL49-F1
#
_entry.id   AF-A0A2V9QL49-F1
#
_cell.length_a   1.000
_cell.length_b   1.000
_cell.length_c   1.000
_cell.angle_alpha   90.00
_cell.angle_beta   90.00
_cell.angle_gamma   90.00
#
_symmetry.space_group_name_H-M   'P 1'
#
loop_
_entity.id
_entity.type
_entity.pdbx_description
1 polymer ?
#
loop_
_entity_poly.entity_id
_entity_poly.type
_entity_poly.pdbx_seq_one_letter_code
_entity_poly.pdbx_strand_id
1 'polypeptide(L)'
;MPRALRDWAESTVEGIPNLRGSRFKGPVRLLKKMLRSAALEPRDRFIANGTYLDSDQRSKFYSHASRREIESCAPDFQHHERFENVSHADFLNQMLYLDTKIFMTSLNLTYNDKMSMASSVEVRVPFLSRELAEFVAWNVPPRLKLKGRFALTTKHILRKAMRGVLPEEVLSQPKAGFAAPTDYWLAHDLREMTDDLLATDRIRERGLFRPAAVQRLIREHRSGRHDWAMQIWQFLTLELWMQNFLDRSNASREREAAQAAIA
;
A
#
# COMPACT_ATOMS: atom_id res chain seq x y z
N MET A 1 4.77 7.90 25.67
CA MET A 1 4.94 6.56 26.25
C MET A 1 6.44 6.29 26.39
N PRO A 2 6.92 5.81 27.54
CA PRO A 2 8.34 5.49 27.74
C PRO A 2 8.84 4.46 26.73
N ARG A 3 10.10 4.59 26.28
CA ARG A 3 10.69 3.77 25.22
C ARG A 3 10.70 2.27 25.57
N ALA A 4 11.11 1.91 26.78
CA ALA A 4 11.14 0.51 27.23
C ALA A 4 9.75 -0.17 27.22
N LEU A 5 8.70 0.56 27.62
CA LEU A 5 7.33 0.04 27.62
C LEU A 5 6.79 -0.12 26.19
N ARG A 6 7.31 0.68 25.25
CA ARG A 6 7.00 0.60 23.81
C ARG A 6 7.69 -0.59 23.18
N ASP A 7 8.99 -0.74 23.39
CA ASP A 7 9.76 -1.84 22.81
C ASP A 7 9.24 -3.19 23.31
N TRP A 8 8.84 -3.26 24.58
CA TRP A 8 8.13 -4.43 25.14
C TRP A 8 6.77 -4.67 24.49
N ALA A 9 5.95 -3.63 24.33
CA ALA A 9 4.63 -3.74 23.71
C ALA A 9 4.71 -4.12 22.23
N GLU A 10 5.68 -3.57 21.50
CA GLU A 10 5.95 -3.87 20.08
C GLU A 10 6.37 -5.33 19.91
N SER A 11 7.36 -5.79 20.68
CA SER A 11 7.81 -7.20 20.66
C SER A 11 6.68 -8.19 21.03
N THR A 12 5.90 -7.86 22.05
CA THR A 12 4.77 -8.71 22.49
C THR A 12 3.67 -8.77 21.44
N VAL A 13 3.33 -7.63 20.84
CA VAL A 13 2.25 -7.56 19.83
C VAL A 13 2.71 -8.14 18.50
N GLU A 14 3.97 -8.00 18.10
CA GLU A 14 4.53 -8.66 16.92
C GLU A 14 4.38 -10.18 16.99
N GLY A 15 4.56 -10.77 18.17
CA GLY A 15 4.39 -12.20 18.42
C GLY A 15 2.95 -12.73 18.28
N ILE A 16 1.93 -11.87 18.24
CA ILE A 16 0.54 -12.29 18.05
C ILE A 16 0.35 -12.81 16.61
N PRO A 17 -0.19 -14.01 16.38
CA PRO A 17 -0.42 -14.52 15.02
C PRO A 17 -1.40 -13.62 14.24
N ASN A 18 -1.49 -13.75 12.92
CA ASN A 18 -2.35 -12.87 12.12
C ASN A 18 -3.86 -13.13 12.30
N LEU A 19 -4.23 -14.22 12.97
CA LEU A 19 -5.60 -14.66 13.25
C LEU A 19 -6.48 -14.76 11.97
N ARG A 20 -5.92 -15.29 10.86
CA ARG A 20 -6.63 -15.49 9.58
C ARG A 20 -7.99 -16.17 9.80
N GLY A 21 -9.02 -15.65 9.14
CA GLY A 21 -10.40 -16.14 9.26
C GLY A 21 -11.14 -15.73 10.55
N SER A 22 -10.47 -15.08 11.50
CA SER A 22 -11.10 -14.60 12.75
C SER A 22 -11.60 -13.16 12.63
N ARG A 23 -12.68 -12.85 13.36
CA ARG A 23 -13.18 -11.48 13.57
C ARG A 23 -12.14 -10.53 14.17
N PHE A 24 -11.11 -11.07 14.84
CA PHE A 24 -10.06 -10.30 15.51
C PHE A 24 -8.89 -9.90 14.61
N LYS A 25 -8.81 -10.44 13.39
CA LYS A 25 -7.73 -10.13 12.43
C LYS A 25 -7.60 -8.63 12.18
N GLY A 26 -8.70 -7.96 11.87
CA GLY A 26 -8.72 -6.51 11.58
C GLY A 26 -8.16 -5.67 12.72
N PRO A 27 -8.71 -5.80 13.95
CA PRO A 27 -8.19 -5.13 15.14
C PRO A 27 -6.72 -5.42 15.43
N VAL A 28 -6.28 -6.68 15.39
CA VAL A 28 -4.87 -7.05 15.64
C VAL A 28 -3.94 -6.43 14.59
N ARG A 29 -4.32 -6.48 13.32
CA ARG A 29 -3.55 -5.85 12.24
C ARG A 29 -3.44 -4.34 12.42
N LEU A 30 -4.54 -3.69 12.82
CA LEU A 30 -4.53 -2.26 13.12
C LEU A 30 -3.62 -1.94 14.31
N LEU A 31 -3.70 -2.73 15.39
CA LEU A 31 -2.86 -2.54 16.57
C LEU A 31 -1.36 -2.66 16.24
N LYS A 32 -0.97 -3.73 15.53
CA LYS A 32 0.41 -3.92 15.04
C LYS A 32 0.89 -2.70 14.24
N LYS A 33 0.05 -2.24 13.29
CA LYS A 33 0.36 -1.08 12.45
C LYS A 33 0.51 0.22 13.26
N MET A 34 -0.36 0.45 14.25
CA MET A 34 -0.30 1.63 15.10
C MET A 34 0.92 1.62 16.02
N LEU A 35 1.33 0.46 16.55
CA LEU A 35 2.51 0.34 17.41
C LEU A 35 3.80 0.59 16.62
N ARG A 36 3.95 0.00 15.42
CA ARG A 36 5.12 0.18 14.55
C ARG A 36 5.47 1.65 14.30
N SER A 37 4.46 2.51 14.25
CA SER A 37 4.61 3.92 13.90
C SER A 37 4.34 4.88 15.07
N ALA A 38 4.07 4.35 16.27
CA ALA A 38 3.72 5.14 17.44
C ALA A 38 4.85 6.07 17.91
N ALA A 39 6.09 5.71 17.62
CA ALA A 39 7.29 6.47 17.98
C ALA A 39 7.54 7.67 17.06
N LEU A 40 7.00 7.65 15.85
CA LEU A 40 7.29 8.62 14.80
C LEU A 40 6.48 9.90 15.00
N GLU A 41 7.01 11.02 14.51
CA GLU A 41 6.28 12.29 14.40
C GLU A 41 5.02 12.12 13.53
N PRO A 42 3.98 12.96 13.66
CA PRO A 42 2.72 12.77 12.95
C PRO A 42 2.84 12.59 11.43
N ARG A 43 3.71 13.38 10.78
CA ARG A 43 3.95 13.30 9.33
C ARG A 43 4.62 11.98 8.94
N ASP A 44 5.71 11.63 9.62
CA ASP A 44 6.45 10.39 9.39
C ASP A 44 5.59 9.16 9.70
N ARG A 45 4.76 9.25 10.73
CA ARG A 45 3.76 8.22 11.07
C ARG A 45 2.76 8.03 9.95
N PHE A 46 2.30 9.10 9.32
CA PHE A 46 1.38 9.00 8.18
C PHE A 46 2.05 8.30 6.99
N ILE A 47 3.26 8.72 6.63
CA ILE A 47 4.06 8.13 5.54
C ILE A 47 4.35 6.65 5.83
N ALA A 48 4.85 6.34 7.04
CA ALA A 48 5.15 4.97 7.46
C ALA A 48 3.90 4.08 7.50
N ASN A 49 2.70 4.65 7.68
CA ASN A 49 1.45 3.91 7.59
C ASN A 49 1.00 3.66 6.14
N GLY A 50 1.56 4.37 5.16
CA GLY A 50 1.39 4.12 3.73
C GLY A 50 2.37 3.08 3.15
N THR A 51 3.43 2.71 3.90
CA THR A 51 4.46 1.78 3.43
C THR A 51 4.30 0.38 4.06
N TYR A 52 4.62 -0.66 3.27
CA TYR A 52 4.53 -2.05 3.73
C TYR A 52 5.85 -2.60 4.27
N LEU A 53 6.99 -2.06 3.84
CA LEU A 53 8.32 -2.41 4.35
C LEU A 53 8.95 -1.21 5.05
N ASP A 54 9.43 -1.41 6.28
CA ASP A 54 10.26 -0.43 6.97
C ASP A 54 11.74 -0.50 6.53
N SER A 55 12.59 0.38 7.05
CA SER A 55 14.02 0.44 6.71
C SER A 55 14.78 -0.84 7.10
N ASP A 56 14.51 -1.40 8.28
CA ASP A 56 15.17 -2.61 8.76
C ASP A 56 14.79 -3.82 7.90
N GLN A 57 13.49 -4.00 7.63
CA GLN A 57 12.97 -5.03 6.74
C GLN A 57 13.60 -4.92 5.34
N ARG A 58 13.60 -3.71 4.74
CA ARG A 58 14.27 -3.46 3.44
C ARG A 58 15.73 -3.92 3.45
N SER A 59 16.47 -3.58 4.50
CA SER A 59 17.88 -3.95 4.64
C SER A 59 18.12 -5.46 4.70
N LYS A 60 17.13 -6.22 5.22
CA LYS A 60 17.15 -7.67 5.34
C LYS A 60 16.73 -8.37 4.05
N PHE A 61 15.91 -7.73 3.20
CA PHE A 61 15.40 -8.31 1.96
C PHE A 61 16.28 -8.03 0.74
N TYR A 62 16.82 -6.82 0.61
CA TYR A 62 17.63 -6.47 -0.56
C TYR A 62 18.95 -7.24 -0.61
N SER A 63 19.39 -7.56 -1.83
CA SER A 63 20.76 -7.99 -2.06
C SER A 63 21.74 -6.89 -1.65
N HIS A 64 23.02 -7.24 -1.44
CA HIS A 64 24.03 -6.23 -1.09
C HIS A 64 24.21 -5.19 -2.20
N ALA A 65 24.13 -5.62 -3.46
CA ALA A 65 24.23 -4.74 -4.62
C ALA A 65 23.06 -3.74 -4.67
N SER A 66 21.82 -4.23 -4.67
CA SER A 66 20.62 -3.38 -4.73
C SER A 66 20.51 -2.46 -3.53
N ARG A 67 20.94 -2.90 -2.35
CA ARG A 67 20.99 -2.06 -1.16
C ARG A 67 21.88 -0.83 -1.36
N ARG A 68 23.10 -1.01 -1.91
CA ARG A 68 24.02 0.11 -2.15
C ARG A 68 23.46 1.12 -3.15
N GLU A 69 22.75 0.66 -4.17
CA GLU A 69 22.13 1.54 -5.17
C GLU A 69 20.96 2.32 -4.56
N ILE A 70 20.07 1.64 -3.82
CA ILE A 70 18.84 2.22 -3.29
C ILE A 70 19.10 3.10 -2.05
N GLU A 71 20.17 2.87 -1.28
CA GLU A 71 20.51 3.69 -0.11
C GLU A 71 20.72 5.17 -0.46
N SER A 72 21.04 5.49 -1.71
CA SER A 72 21.17 6.86 -2.21
C SER A 72 19.82 7.54 -2.54
N CYS A 73 18.72 6.78 -2.56
CA CYS A 73 17.39 7.27 -2.91
C CYS A 73 16.53 7.48 -1.65
N ALA A 74 15.83 8.62 -1.60
CA ALA A 74 14.79 8.89 -0.61
C ALA A 74 13.40 8.63 -1.24
N PRO A 75 12.83 7.42 -1.11
CA PRO A 75 11.58 7.05 -1.79
C PRO A 75 10.36 7.85 -1.30
N ASP A 76 10.46 8.42 -0.10
CA ASP A 76 9.48 9.27 0.55
C ASP A 76 9.73 10.77 0.34
N PHE A 77 10.77 11.17 -0.40
CA PHE A 77 11.08 12.58 -0.66
C PHE A 77 9.87 13.36 -1.17
N GLN A 78 9.16 12.81 -2.17
CA GLN A 78 7.95 13.42 -2.69
C GLN A 78 6.85 13.56 -1.63
N HIS A 79 6.80 12.67 -0.64
CA HIS A 79 5.81 12.78 0.43
C HIS A 79 6.12 13.95 1.35
N HIS A 80 7.38 14.09 1.76
CA HIS A 80 7.84 15.20 2.59
C HIS A 80 7.66 16.55 1.88
N GLU A 81 8.06 16.64 0.61
CA GLU A 81 7.88 17.86 -0.20
C GLU A 81 6.39 18.29 -0.25
N ARG A 82 5.47 17.33 -0.44
CA ARG A 82 4.03 17.62 -0.48
C ARG A 82 3.48 18.05 0.88
N PHE A 83 4.01 17.52 1.99
CA PHE A 83 3.67 18.02 3.33
C PHE A 83 4.14 19.46 3.54
N GLU A 84 5.35 19.79 3.10
CA GLU A 84 5.88 21.15 3.24
C GLU A 84 5.06 22.19 2.48
N ASN A 85 4.59 21.85 1.27
CA ASN A 85 3.74 22.71 0.44
C ASN A 85 2.44 23.15 1.13
N VAL A 86 1.93 22.37 2.09
CA VAL A 86 0.68 22.65 2.82
C VAL A 86 0.90 22.70 4.33
N SER A 87 2.13 22.97 4.78
CA SER A 87 2.52 22.98 6.20
C SER A 87 1.68 23.92 7.07
N HIS A 88 1.13 24.99 6.47
CA HIS A 88 0.25 25.97 7.08
C HIS A 88 -1.19 25.48 7.32
N ALA A 89 -1.62 24.41 6.63
CA ALA A 89 -2.99 23.91 6.73
C ALA A 89 -3.19 23.04 7.99
N ASP A 90 -4.44 22.84 8.40
CA ASP A 90 -4.77 21.83 9.41
C ASP A 90 -4.23 20.44 9.02
N PHE A 91 -3.75 19.67 10.00
CA PHE A 91 -3.07 18.40 9.75
C PHE A 91 -3.93 17.39 8.97
N LEU A 92 -5.26 17.37 9.18
CA LEU A 92 -6.15 16.51 8.38
C LEU A 92 -6.14 16.93 6.90
N ASN A 93 -6.14 18.23 6.62
CA ASN A 93 -6.06 18.72 5.25
C ASN A 93 -4.68 18.45 4.63
N GLN A 94 -3.59 18.49 5.42
CA GLN A 94 -2.27 18.07 4.95
C GLN A 94 -2.29 16.60 4.49
N MET A 95 -2.84 15.69 5.32
CA MET A 95 -2.99 14.27 4.97
C MET A 95 -3.84 14.07 3.71
N LEU A 96 -4.99 14.75 3.62
CA LEU A 96 -5.90 14.65 2.47
C LEU A 96 -5.26 15.19 1.17
N TYR A 97 -4.47 16.26 1.27
CA TYR A 97 -3.72 16.78 0.13
C TYR A 97 -2.69 15.76 -0.36
N LEU A 98 -1.94 15.15 0.57
CA LEU A 98 -0.98 14.10 0.23
C LEU A 98 -1.64 12.90 -0.45
N ASP A 99 -2.74 12.40 0.12
CA ASP A 99 -3.52 11.30 -0.48
C ASP A 99 -4.03 11.67 -1.88
N THR A 100 -4.45 12.92 -2.10
CA THR A 100 -4.90 13.41 -3.40
C THR A 100 -3.75 13.44 -4.42
N LYS A 101 -2.55 13.88 -4.01
CA LYS A 101 -1.41 14.06 -4.92
C LYS A 101 -0.61 12.80 -5.19
N ILE A 102 -0.57 11.87 -4.25
CA ILE A 102 0.25 10.66 -4.34
C ILE A 102 -0.65 9.42 -4.46
N PHE A 103 -1.47 9.13 -3.45
CA PHE A 103 -2.21 7.88 -3.40
C PHE A 103 -3.28 7.78 -4.50
N MET A 104 -4.04 8.85 -4.72
CA MET A 104 -5.12 8.85 -5.68
C MET A 104 -4.62 8.78 -7.12
N THR A 105 -3.55 9.51 -7.44
CA THR A 105 -2.94 9.54 -8.77
C THR A 105 -2.22 8.22 -9.09
N SER A 106 -1.42 7.70 -8.15
CA SER A 106 -0.60 6.50 -8.38
C SER A 106 -1.35 5.17 -8.23
N LEU A 107 -2.40 5.14 -7.40
CA LEU A 107 -3.18 3.92 -7.14
C LEU A 107 -4.58 4.05 -7.75
N ASN A 108 -5.48 4.78 -7.09
CA ASN A 108 -6.92 4.71 -7.36
C ASN A 108 -7.29 5.01 -8.81
N LEU A 109 -6.72 6.08 -9.39
CA LEU A 109 -7.02 6.47 -10.77
C LEU A 109 -6.26 5.60 -11.77
N THR A 110 -4.99 5.31 -11.50
CA THR A 110 -4.16 4.54 -12.43
C THR A 110 -4.69 3.13 -12.66
N TYR A 111 -5.01 2.36 -11.60
CA TYR A 111 -5.49 0.99 -11.83
C TYR A 111 -6.91 0.99 -12.40
N ASN A 112 -7.77 1.91 -11.98
CA ASN A 112 -9.15 1.97 -12.46
C ASN A 112 -9.19 2.29 -13.95
N ASP A 113 -8.45 3.31 -14.39
CA ASP A 113 -8.32 3.69 -15.80
C ASP A 113 -7.76 2.53 -16.64
N LYS A 114 -6.63 1.94 -16.23
CA LYS A 114 -6.02 0.82 -16.97
C LYS A 114 -6.92 -0.40 -17.08
N MET A 115 -7.57 -0.80 -15.99
CA MET A 115 -8.42 -2.00 -15.97
C MET A 115 -9.73 -1.79 -16.74
N SER A 116 -10.31 -0.59 -16.67
CA SER A 116 -11.53 -0.27 -17.40
C SER A 116 -11.27 -0.15 -18.91
N MET A 117 -10.20 0.54 -19.32
CA MET A 117 -9.82 0.67 -20.73
C MET A 117 -9.37 -0.66 -21.34
N ALA A 118 -8.76 -1.56 -20.56
CA ALA A 118 -8.48 -2.94 -21.00
C ALA A 118 -9.77 -3.72 -21.36
N SER A 119 -10.92 -3.29 -20.84
CA SER A 119 -12.24 -3.84 -21.17
C SER A 119 -13.06 -2.91 -22.08
N SER A 120 -12.43 -1.90 -22.69
CA SER A 120 -13.07 -0.86 -23.53
C SER A 120 -14.23 -0.13 -22.83
N VAL A 121 -14.14 0.03 -21.50
CA VAL A 121 -15.12 0.76 -20.67
C VAL A 121 -14.49 2.05 -20.17
N GLU A 122 -15.18 3.18 -20.35
CA GLU A 122 -14.77 4.45 -19.77
C GLU A 122 -15.39 4.64 -18.37
N VAL A 123 -14.57 4.72 -17.34
CA VAL A 123 -15.04 5.01 -15.96
C VAL A 123 -15.02 6.51 -15.70
N ARG A 124 -16.16 7.03 -15.22
CA ARG A 124 -16.29 8.42 -14.74
C ARG A 124 -16.19 8.49 -13.22
N VAL A 125 -15.56 9.55 -12.72
CA VAL A 125 -15.33 9.79 -11.28
C VAL A 125 -15.95 11.13 -10.82
N PRO A 126 -17.29 11.22 -10.69
CA PRO A 126 -17.98 12.49 -10.42
C PRO A 126 -17.53 13.23 -9.16
N PHE A 127 -17.06 12.50 -8.14
CA PHE A 127 -16.54 13.09 -6.91
C PHE A 127 -15.24 13.88 -7.11
N LEU A 128 -14.57 13.73 -8.26
CA LEU A 128 -13.39 14.47 -8.65
C LEU A 128 -13.69 15.57 -9.66
N SER A 129 -14.96 15.99 -9.81
CA SER A 129 -15.23 17.24 -10.51
C SER A 129 -14.46 18.38 -9.86
N ARG A 130 -13.89 19.26 -10.69
CA ARG A 130 -13.04 20.35 -10.21
C ARG A 130 -13.80 21.22 -9.22
N GLU A 131 -15.06 21.53 -9.54
CA GLU A 131 -15.94 22.37 -8.75
C GLU A 131 -16.16 21.79 -7.35
N LEU A 132 -16.39 20.47 -7.24
CA LEU A 132 -16.58 19.83 -5.95
C LEU A 132 -15.26 19.72 -5.18
N ALA A 133 -14.17 19.35 -5.85
CA ALA A 133 -12.86 19.22 -5.24
C ALA A 133 -12.38 20.56 -4.67
N GLU A 134 -12.52 21.65 -5.43
CA GLU A 134 -12.21 23.01 -5.01
C GLU A 134 -13.14 23.46 -3.88
N PHE A 135 -14.45 23.23 -3.99
CA PHE A 135 -15.36 23.54 -2.90
C PHE A 135 -14.94 22.86 -1.58
N VAL A 136 -14.62 21.57 -1.62
CA VAL A 136 -14.22 20.79 -0.43
C VAL A 136 -12.86 21.22 0.11
N ALA A 137 -11.91 21.58 -0.75
CA ALA A 137 -10.58 22.00 -0.32
C ALA A 137 -10.60 23.39 0.35
N TRP A 138 -11.31 24.37 -0.25
CA TRP A 138 -11.31 25.75 0.25
C TRP A 138 -12.39 26.05 1.30
N ASN A 139 -13.58 25.44 1.19
CA ASN A 139 -14.75 25.89 1.96
C ASN A 139 -15.15 24.93 3.09
N VAL A 140 -14.73 23.66 3.05
CA VAL A 140 -15.14 22.67 4.05
C VAL A 140 -14.09 22.57 5.16
N PRO A 141 -14.39 22.98 6.40
CA PRO A 141 -13.45 22.89 7.50
C PRO A 141 -13.21 21.42 7.93
N PRO A 142 -12.01 21.08 8.45
CA PRO A 142 -11.64 19.71 8.87
C PRO A 142 -12.66 19.02 9.78
N ARG A 143 -13.22 19.74 10.75
CA ARG A 143 -14.25 19.24 11.70
C ARG A 143 -15.54 18.74 11.05
N LEU A 144 -15.81 19.15 9.80
CA LEU A 144 -16.94 18.68 9.01
C LEU A 144 -16.56 17.50 8.09
N LYS A 145 -15.27 17.27 7.84
CA LYS A 145 -14.78 16.09 7.10
C LYS A 145 -14.71 14.87 8.01
N LEU A 146 -14.19 15.05 9.22
CA LEU A 146 -14.03 14.05 10.26
C LEU A 146 -14.57 14.60 11.59
N LYS A 147 -15.51 13.89 12.23
CA LYS A 147 -16.16 14.34 13.46
C LYS A 147 -16.07 13.30 14.56
N GLY A 148 -15.85 13.74 15.80
CA GLY A 148 -15.83 12.90 17.00
C GLY A 148 -14.47 12.91 17.69
N ARG A 149 -14.41 12.39 18.92
CA ARG A 149 -13.19 12.33 19.74
C ARG A 149 -12.74 10.89 20.01
N PHE A 150 -13.66 10.03 20.43
CA PHE A 150 -13.40 8.60 20.71
C PHE A 150 -13.94 7.69 19.61
N ALA A 151 -15.10 8.01 19.05
CA ALA A 151 -15.66 7.36 17.88
C ALA A 151 -15.69 8.36 16.71
N LEU A 152 -14.86 8.11 15.70
CA LEU A 152 -14.72 9.00 14.54
C LEU A 152 -15.76 8.67 13.47
N THR A 153 -16.51 9.69 13.05
CA THR A 153 -17.40 9.64 11.89
C THR A 153 -16.69 10.25 10.68
N THR A 154 -16.33 9.40 9.72
CA THR A 154 -15.75 9.82 8.43
C THR A 154 -16.84 10.32 7.49
N LYS A 155 -16.47 11.20 6.54
CA LYS A 155 -17.37 11.76 5.52
C LYS A 155 -18.57 12.48 6.15
N HIS A 156 -18.39 13.13 7.30
CA HIS A 156 -19.51 13.62 8.12
C HIS A 156 -20.42 14.59 7.35
N ILE A 157 -19.84 15.58 6.67
CA ILE A 157 -20.59 16.52 5.83
C ILE A 157 -21.34 15.84 4.68
N LEU A 158 -20.70 14.87 4.00
CA LEU A 158 -21.34 14.14 2.91
C LEU A 158 -22.53 13.32 3.41
N ARG A 159 -22.38 12.62 4.54
CA ARG A 159 -23.50 11.88 5.16
C ARG A 159 -24.65 12.81 5.53
N LYS A 160 -24.35 14.01 6.05
CA LYS A 160 -25.38 15.02 6.37
C LYS A 160 -26.08 15.53 5.11
N ALA A 161 -25.33 15.82 4.05
CA ALA A 161 -25.86 16.34 2.79
C ALA A 161 -26.75 15.31 2.05
N MET A 162 -26.50 14.01 2.24
CA MET A 162 -27.25 12.94 1.60
C MET A 162 -28.48 12.47 2.40
N ARG A 163 -28.79 13.10 3.55
CA ARG A 163 -30.03 12.80 4.29
C ARG A 163 -31.25 13.14 3.45
N GLY A 164 -32.22 12.24 3.42
CA GLY A 164 -33.41 12.36 2.57
C GLY A 164 -33.19 11.94 1.11
N VAL A 165 -31.94 11.75 0.67
CA VAL A 165 -31.59 11.19 -0.65
C VAL A 165 -31.24 9.70 -0.54
N LEU A 166 -30.47 9.33 0.49
CA LEU A 166 -30.08 7.94 0.74
C LEU A 166 -30.79 7.39 1.99
N PRO A 167 -31.07 6.07 2.03
CA PRO A 167 -31.58 5.41 3.23
C PRO A 167 -30.65 5.57 4.43
N GLU A 168 -31.23 5.68 5.64
CA GLU A 168 -30.44 5.86 6.88
C GLU A 168 -29.49 4.67 7.13
N GLU A 169 -29.86 3.47 6.70
CA GLU A 169 -28.99 2.30 6.74
C GLU A 169 -27.67 2.56 5.97
N VAL A 170 -27.73 3.08 4.74
CA VAL A 170 -26.54 3.42 3.94
C VAL A 170 -25.73 4.54 4.61
N LEU A 171 -26.41 5.53 5.19
CA LEU A 171 -25.77 6.67 5.85
C LEU A 171 -25.11 6.30 7.18
N SER A 172 -25.49 5.20 7.82
CA SER A 172 -24.91 4.72 9.07
C SER A 172 -23.78 3.69 8.87
N GLN A 173 -23.64 3.11 7.67
CA GLN A 173 -22.61 2.11 7.41
C GLN A 173 -21.18 2.63 7.64
N PRO A 174 -20.30 1.79 8.25
CA PRO A 174 -18.89 2.12 8.40
C PRO A 174 -18.20 2.26 7.04
N LYS A 175 -17.05 2.95 6.99
CA LYS A 175 -16.26 3.02 5.77
C LYS A 175 -15.65 1.65 5.48
N ALA A 176 -16.15 0.97 4.45
CA ALA A 176 -15.50 -0.18 3.86
C ALA A 176 -14.51 0.26 2.76
N GLY A 177 -13.41 -0.48 2.62
CA GLY A 177 -12.50 -0.36 1.49
C GLY A 177 -12.79 -1.44 0.45
N PHE A 178 -12.24 -1.27 -0.76
CA PHE A 178 -12.34 -2.24 -1.86
C PHE A 178 -11.15 -3.21 -1.83
N ALA A 179 -10.87 -3.82 -0.68
CA ALA A 179 -9.71 -4.68 -0.54
C ALA A 179 -9.99 -6.07 -1.10
N ALA A 180 -9.15 -6.54 -2.01
CA ALA A 180 -9.11 -7.94 -2.40
C ALA A 180 -8.68 -8.81 -1.20
N PRO A 181 -9.13 -10.07 -1.11
CA PRO A 181 -8.75 -10.98 -0.03
C PRO A 181 -7.34 -11.56 -0.25
N THR A 182 -6.34 -10.69 -0.47
CA THR A 182 -4.97 -11.06 -0.87
C THR A 182 -4.29 -12.01 0.10
N ASP A 183 -4.49 -11.86 1.42
CA ASP A 183 -3.97 -12.81 2.42
C ASP A 183 -4.54 -14.23 2.23
N TYR A 184 -5.81 -14.36 1.85
CA TYR A 184 -6.41 -15.66 1.58
C TYR A 184 -5.85 -16.23 0.27
N TRP A 185 -5.86 -15.43 -0.80
CA TRP A 185 -5.33 -15.83 -2.10
C TRP A 185 -3.89 -16.33 -2.01
N LEU A 186 -2.99 -15.58 -1.35
CA LEU A 186 -1.58 -15.96 -1.24
C LEU A 186 -1.33 -17.20 -0.37
N ALA A 187 -2.22 -17.46 0.60
CA ALA A 187 -2.15 -18.66 1.41
C ALA A 187 -2.74 -19.89 0.70
N HIS A 188 -3.63 -19.68 -0.27
CA HIS A 188 -4.42 -20.72 -0.92
C HIS A 188 -4.36 -20.60 -2.45
N ASP A 189 -5.27 -19.86 -3.08
CA ASP A 189 -5.53 -19.88 -4.52
C ASP A 189 -4.33 -19.50 -5.41
N LEU A 190 -3.41 -18.67 -4.91
CA LEU A 190 -2.20 -18.21 -5.61
C LEU A 190 -0.93 -18.90 -5.10
N ARG A 191 -1.05 -20.01 -4.36
CA ARG A 191 0.08 -20.68 -3.75
C ARG A 191 1.10 -21.14 -4.79
N GLU A 192 0.65 -21.84 -5.83
CA GLU A 192 1.49 -22.37 -6.91
C GLU A 192 2.17 -21.24 -7.68
N MET A 193 1.40 -20.24 -8.12
CA MET A 193 1.94 -19.04 -8.76
C MET A 193 3.00 -18.34 -7.90
N THR A 194 2.81 -18.31 -6.59
CA THR A 194 3.78 -17.73 -5.65
C THR A 194 5.05 -18.56 -5.57
N ASP A 195 4.93 -19.89 -5.53
CA ASP A 195 6.08 -20.79 -5.46
C ASP A 195 6.91 -20.75 -6.75
N ASP A 196 6.25 -20.62 -7.90
CA ASP A 196 6.89 -20.55 -9.23
C ASP A 196 7.56 -19.19 -9.49
N LEU A 197 6.82 -18.10 -9.28
CA LEU A 197 7.31 -16.74 -9.57
C LEU A 197 8.30 -16.24 -8.53
N LEU A 198 8.27 -16.76 -7.31
CA LEU A 198 9.23 -16.41 -6.25
C LEU A 198 10.14 -17.58 -5.90
N ALA A 199 10.36 -18.51 -6.83
CA ALA A 199 11.31 -19.61 -6.67
C ALA A 199 12.71 -19.09 -6.30
N THR A 200 13.44 -19.88 -5.49
CA THR A 200 14.77 -19.49 -4.98
C THR A 200 15.74 -19.13 -6.11
N ASP A 201 15.78 -19.93 -7.17
CA ASP A 201 16.69 -19.74 -8.29
C ASP A 201 16.32 -18.50 -9.11
N ARG A 202 15.02 -18.28 -9.38
CA ARG A 202 14.53 -17.08 -10.05
C ARG A 202 14.87 -15.81 -9.28
N ILE A 203 14.69 -15.79 -7.95
CA ILE A 203 15.09 -14.64 -7.12
C ILE A 203 16.60 -14.41 -7.19
N ARG A 204 17.39 -15.50 -7.18
CA ARG A 204 18.85 -15.43 -7.28
C ARG A 204 19.29 -14.85 -8.63
N GLU A 205 18.68 -15.29 -9.72
CA GLU A 205 18.93 -14.80 -11.08
C GLU A 205 18.62 -13.32 -11.22
N ARG A 206 17.52 -12.84 -10.64
CA ARG A 206 17.20 -11.40 -10.63
C ARG A 206 18.23 -10.57 -9.86
N GLY A 207 18.87 -11.14 -8.84
CA GLY A 207 19.89 -10.46 -8.03
C GLY A 207 19.39 -9.30 -7.17
N LEU A 208 18.07 -9.03 -7.13
CA LEU A 208 17.49 -7.88 -6.40
C LEU A 208 17.28 -8.14 -4.90
N PHE A 209 16.96 -9.40 -4.56
CA PHE A 209 16.57 -9.79 -3.20
C PHE A 209 17.35 -11.01 -2.72
N ARG A 210 17.41 -11.19 -1.40
CA ARG A 210 17.99 -12.38 -0.76
C ARG A 210 16.97 -13.52 -0.80
N PRO A 211 17.20 -14.63 -1.53
CA PRO A 211 16.22 -15.70 -1.68
C PRO A 211 15.74 -16.27 -0.33
N ALA A 212 16.67 -16.50 0.61
CA ALA A 212 16.34 -17.03 1.92
C ALA A 212 15.38 -16.12 2.73
N ALA A 213 15.49 -14.80 2.57
CA ALA A 213 14.62 -13.85 3.27
C ALA A 213 13.21 -13.85 2.69
N VAL A 214 13.07 -13.86 1.36
CA VAL A 214 11.77 -13.95 0.67
C VAL A 214 11.09 -15.27 0.99
N GLN A 215 11.84 -16.38 0.93
CA GLN A 215 11.32 -17.72 1.25
C GLN A 215 10.85 -17.85 2.71
N ARG A 216 11.56 -17.21 3.66
CA ARG A 216 11.09 -17.13 5.06
C ARG A 216 9.77 -16.38 5.17
N LEU A 217 9.66 -15.24 4.51
CA LEU A 217 8.47 -14.39 4.52
C LEU A 217 7.23 -15.16 3.97
N ILE A 218 7.39 -15.90 2.88
CA ILE A 218 6.33 -16.76 2.32
C ILE A 218 5.89 -17.84 3.34
N ARG A 219 6.84 -18.53 3.98
CA ARG A 219 6.53 -19.56 5.00
C ARG A 219 5.82 -18.99 6.23
N GLU A 220 6.28 -17.86 6.74
CA GLU A 220 5.66 -17.18 7.88
C GLU A 220 4.24 -16.69 7.56
N HIS A 221 4.01 -16.26 6.32
CA HIS A 221 2.68 -15.88 5.86
C HIS A 221 1.73 -17.08 5.81
N ARG A 222 2.15 -18.17 5.17
CA ARG A 222 1.32 -19.37 5.01
C ARG A 222 0.95 -20.00 6.35
N SER A 223 1.92 -20.06 7.28
CA SER A 223 1.69 -20.54 8.65
C SER A 223 0.79 -19.63 9.50
N GLY A 224 0.45 -18.42 9.03
CA GLY A 224 -0.36 -17.45 9.78
C GLY A 224 0.40 -16.76 10.92
N ARG A 225 1.71 -17.00 11.04
CA ARG A 225 2.57 -16.35 12.04
C ARG A 225 2.61 -14.84 11.82
N HIS A 226 2.72 -14.40 10.56
CA HIS A 226 2.74 -12.99 10.19
C HIS A 226 1.85 -12.70 8.97
N ASP A 227 1.28 -11.50 8.90
CA ASP A 227 0.60 -11.02 7.70
C ASP A 227 1.61 -10.30 6.79
N TRP A 228 2.18 -11.05 5.85
CA TRP A 228 3.08 -10.54 4.82
C TRP A 228 2.39 -10.38 3.45
N ALA A 229 1.06 -10.34 3.41
CA ALA A 229 0.31 -10.42 2.15
C ALA A 229 0.74 -9.32 1.16
N MET A 230 0.85 -8.07 1.62
CA MET A 230 1.18 -6.95 0.75
C MET A 230 2.63 -6.98 0.26
N GLN A 231 3.56 -7.49 1.07
CA GLN A 231 4.97 -7.61 0.71
C GLN A 231 5.17 -8.72 -0.32
N ILE A 232 4.53 -9.88 -0.15
CA ILE A 232 4.52 -10.95 -1.18
C ILE A 232 3.90 -10.43 -2.46
N TRP A 233 2.76 -9.72 -2.36
CA TRP A 233 2.08 -9.14 -3.51
C TRP A 233 2.98 -8.17 -4.29
N GLN A 234 3.78 -7.35 -3.59
CA GLN A 234 4.78 -6.48 -4.22
C GLN A 234 5.84 -7.28 -4.99
N PHE A 235 6.36 -8.37 -4.42
CA PHE A 235 7.33 -9.22 -5.12
C PHE A 235 6.74 -9.89 -6.36
N LEU A 236 5.50 -10.41 -6.27
CA LEU A 236 4.81 -10.99 -7.42
C LEU A 236 4.57 -9.97 -8.52
N THR A 237 4.09 -8.79 -8.16
CA THR A 237 3.84 -7.70 -9.10
C THR A 237 5.13 -7.28 -9.81
N LEU A 238 6.23 -7.17 -9.06
CA LEU A 238 7.54 -6.82 -9.61
C LEU A 238 8.07 -7.90 -10.55
N GLU A 239 8.01 -9.18 -10.18
CA GLU A 239 8.44 -10.28 -11.06
C GLU A 239 7.63 -10.31 -12.36
N LEU A 240 6.30 -10.21 -12.28
CA LEU A 240 5.44 -10.16 -13.46
C LEU A 240 5.76 -8.94 -14.33
N TRP A 241 6.05 -7.78 -13.72
CA TRP A 241 6.48 -6.61 -14.47
C TRP A 241 7.82 -6.86 -15.19
N MET A 242 8.81 -7.44 -14.51
CA MET A 242 10.11 -7.74 -15.12
C MET A 242 9.98 -8.73 -16.29
N GLN A 243 9.16 -9.77 -16.15
CA GLN A 243 8.88 -10.70 -17.25
C GLN A 243 8.25 -10.01 -18.45
N ASN A 244 7.30 -9.11 -18.22
CA ASN A 244 6.58 -8.45 -19.32
C ASN A 244 7.40 -7.35 -19.99
N PHE A 245 8.26 -6.64 -19.26
CA PHE A 245 8.89 -5.41 -19.75
C PHE A 245 10.42 -5.48 -19.87
N LEU A 246 11.10 -6.32 -19.09
CA LEU A 246 12.56 -6.51 -19.20
C LEU A 246 12.88 -7.74 -20.06
N ASP A 247 12.28 -8.88 -19.75
CA ASP A 247 12.66 -10.13 -20.42
C ASP A 247 12.13 -10.18 -21.86
N ARG A 248 10.85 -9.82 -22.06
CA ARG A 248 10.26 -9.78 -23.41
C ARG A 248 10.92 -8.75 -24.32
N SER A 249 11.33 -7.60 -23.78
CA SER A 249 11.99 -6.56 -24.57
C SER A 249 13.43 -6.95 -24.95
N ASN A 250 14.14 -7.66 -24.07
CA ASN A 250 15.45 -8.22 -24.40
C ASN A 250 15.31 -9.30 -25.48
N ALA A 251 14.35 -10.21 -25.36
CA ALA A 251 14.11 -11.26 -26.34
C ALA A 251 13.72 -10.73 -27.73
N SER A 252 12.95 -9.63 -27.81
CA SER A 252 12.64 -9.00 -29.10
C SER A 252 13.87 -8.36 -29.73
N ARG A 253 14.70 -7.66 -28.94
CA ARG A 253 15.95 -7.04 -29.40
C ARG A 253 16.97 -8.07 -29.90
N GLU A 254 17.12 -9.19 -29.20
CA GLU A 254 18.01 -10.27 -29.60
C GLU A 254 17.57 -10.91 -30.93
N ARG A 255 16.26 -11.06 -31.15
CA ARG A 255 15.72 -11.56 -32.42
C ARG A 255 15.96 -10.59 -33.58
N GLU A 256 15.74 -9.29 -33.35
CA GLU A 256 16.01 -8.25 -34.36
C GLU A 256 17.51 -8.18 -34.71
N ALA A 257 18.40 -8.25 -33.71
CA ALA A 257 19.85 -8.27 -33.92
C ALA A 257 20.31 -9.53 -34.68
N ALA A 258 19.75 -10.70 -34.37
CA ALA A 258 20.04 -11.94 -35.08
C ALA A 258 19.57 -11.89 -36.55
N GLN A 259 18.43 -11.27 -36.83
CA GLN A 259 17.94 -11.07 -38.21
C GLN A 259 18.80 -10.08 -39.00
N ALA A 260 19.27 -9.01 -38.38
CA ALA A 260 20.16 -8.03 -39.00
C ALA A 260 21.56 -8.59 -39.30
N ALA A 261 22.03 -9.59 -38.56
CA ALA A 261 23.33 -10.23 -38.79
C ALA A 261 23.33 -11.26 -39.93
N ILE A 262 22.15 -11.68 -40.41
CA ILE A 262 21.97 -12.66 -41.48
C ILE A 262 21.70 -11.96 -42.84
N ALA A 263 21.36 -10.67 -42.82
CA ALA A 263 21.16 -9.82 -44.00
C ALA A 263 22.46 -9.14 -44.44
#